data_AF-A0A535FM11-F1
#
_entry.id   AF-A0A535FM11-F1
#
_cell.length_a   1.000
_cell.length_b   1.000
_cell.length_c   1.000
_cell.angle_alpha   90.00
_cell.angle_beta   90.00
_cell.angle_gamma   90.00
#
_symmetry.space_group_name_H-M   'P 1'
#
loop_
_entity.id
_entity.type
_entity.pdbx_description
1 polymer ?
#
loop_
_entity_poly.entity_id
_entity_poly.type
_entity_poly.pdbx_seq_one_letter_code
_entity_poly.pdbx_strand_id
1 'polypeptide(L)'
;MNNKVHFRTVLVGALLTLLWICCFLFIKSTLVIEFGGGINANFKLVVVLIGLLIIVFYHIFDRPNPETTKLSLTTALTMVWLALIIFYPFNPPANLTSDQAATWPGGAIGFFTLITGLAVCVLWVRFFSDEIV
;
A
#
# COMPACT_ATOMS: atom_id res chain seq x y z
N MET A 1 -5.48 28.69 -14.96
CA MET A 1 -4.08 28.22 -14.99
C MET A 1 -4.06 26.91 -15.75
N ASN A 2 -3.23 26.76 -16.79
CA ASN A 2 -3.21 25.56 -17.64
C ASN A 2 -2.21 24.55 -17.07
N ASN A 3 -2.46 24.05 -15.87
CA ASN A 3 -1.66 22.99 -15.27
C ASN A 3 -2.04 21.67 -15.92
N LYS A 4 -1.32 21.32 -17.00
CA LYS A 4 -1.47 20.01 -17.62
C LYS A 4 -1.00 18.97 -16.61
N VAL A 5 -1.93 18.18 -16.08
CA VAL A 5 -1.62 17.02 -15.25
C VAL A 5 -0.60 16.16 -16.00
N HIS A 6 0.54 15.88 -15.36
CA HIS A 6 1.56 15.00 -15.95
C HIS A 6 1.09 13.55 -15.82
N PHE A 7 0.17 13.15 -16.72
CA PHE A 7 -0.46 11.83 -16.75
C PHE A 7 0.55 10.68 -16.68
N ARG A 8 1.73 10.85 -17.30
CA ARG A 8 2.82 9.87 -17.25
C ARG A 8 3.26 9.56 -15.81
N THR A 9 3.38 10.55 -14.93
CA THR A 9 3.80 10.34 -13.54
C THR A 9 2.75 9.56 -12.77
N VAL A 10 1.47 9.91 -12.94
CA VAL A 10 0.36 9.19 -12.31
C VAL A 10 0.31 7.73 -12.78
N LEU A 11 0.45 7.51 -14.08
CA LEU A 11 0.42 6.18 -14.68
C LEU A 11 1.61 5.32 -14.23
N VAL A 12 2.83 5.87 -14.19
CA VAL A 12 4.02 5.16 -13.70
C VAL A 12 3.87 4.84 -12.20
N GLY A 13 3.38 5.79 -11.40
CA GLY A 13 3.08 5.57 -9.98
C GLY A 13 2.07 4.43 -9.77
N ALA A 14 0.98 4.41 -10.56
CA ALA A 14 -0.03 3.37 -10.52
C ALA A 14 0.49 1.99 -10.99
N LEU A 15 1.34 1.96 -12.02
CA LEU A 15 1.98 0.72 -12.46
C LEU A 15 2.97 0.19 -11.43
N LEU A 16 3.70 1.08 -10.75
CA LEU A 16 4.64 0.71 -9.69
C LEU A 16 3.90 0.14 -8.47
N THR A 17 2.77 0.72 -8.08
CA THR A 17 1.91 0.15 -7.04
C THR A 17 1.27 -1.16 -7.48
N LEU A 18 0.86 -1.31 -8.75
CA LEU A 18 0.37 -2.59 -9.26
C LEU A 18 1.45 -3.68 -9.19
N LEU A 19 2.69 -3.37 -9.58
CA LEU A 19 3.83 -4.28 -9.47
C LEU A 19 4.08 -4.67 -8.00
N TRP A 20 3.94 -3.73 -7.07
CA TRP A 20 4.02 -4.00 -5.64
C TRP A 20 2.91 -4.94 -5.16
N ILE A 21 1.67 -4.78 -5.66
CA ILE A 21 0.56 -5.70 -5.35
C ILE A 21 0.88 -7.12 -5.80
N CYS A 22 1.53 -7.28 -6.96
CA CYS A 22 1.97 -8.59 -7.46
C CYS A 22 2.90 -9.32 -6.48
N CYS A 23 3.67 -8.62 -5.64
CA CYS A 23 4.47 -9.25 -4.60
C CYS A 23 3.61 -10.07 -3.62
N PHE A 24 2.38 -9.65 -3.32
CA PHE A 24 1.48 -10.40 -2.45
C PHE A 24 0.97 -11.71 -3.07
N LEU A 25 0.80 -11.71 -4.40
CA LEU A 25 0.30 -12.86 -5.15
C LEU A 25 1.39 -13.91 -5.40
N PHE A 26 2.58 -13.46 -5.81
CA PHE A 26 3.61 -14.38 -6.31
C PHE A 26 4.64 -14.79 -5.24
N ILE A 27 4.83 -14.00 -4.18
CA ILE A 27 5.79 -14.34 -3.13
C ILE A 27 5.08 -15.16 -2.04
N LYS A 28 5.52 -16.40 -1.87
CA LYS A 28 5.03 -17.28 -0.80
C LYS A 28 5.51 -16.77 0.56
N SER A 29 4.59 -16.71 1.53
CA SER A 29 4.89 -16.26 2.89
C SER A 29 5.77 -17.23 3.70
N THR A 30 6.02 -18.43 3.18
CA THR A 30 6.86 -19.46 3.81
C THR A 30 8.36 -19.27 3.54
N LEU A 31 8.74 -18.33 2.66
CA LEU A 31 10.14 -18.02 2.41
C LEU A 31 10.71 -17.22 3.59
N VAL A 32 11.81 -17.71 4.13
CA VAL A 32 12.53 -17.13 5.26
C VAL A 32 13.95 -16.80 4.79
N ILE A 33 14.45 -15.63 5.20
CA ILE A 33 15.86 -15.28 5.08
C ILE A 33 16.50 -15.63 6.43
N GLU A 34 17.51 -16.49 6.40
CA GLU A 34 18.34 -16.79 7.56
C GLU A 34 19.62 -15.95 7.47
N PHE A 35 19.79 -15.00 8.40
CA PHE A 35 20.97 -14.12 8.43
C PHE A 35 22.12 -14.69 9.28
N GLY A 36 21.96 -15.93 9.78
CA GLY A 36 22.84 -16.54 10.78
C GLY A 36 22.50 -16.10 12.21
N GLY A 37 22.99 -16.84 13.20
CA GLY A 37 22.80 -16.52 14.63
C GLY A 37 21.35 -16.65 15.15
N GLY A 38 20.49 -17.39 14.45
CA GLY A 38 19.09 -17.58 14.82
C GLY A 38 18.16 -16.42 14.44
N ILE A 39 18.65 -15.43 13.69
CA ILE A 39 17.84 -14.31 13.21
C ILE A 39 17.20 -14.69 11.87
N ASN A 40 15.88 -14.84 11.90
CA ASN A 40 15.06 -15.19 10.76
C ASN A 40 14.12 -14.04 10.42
N ALA A 41 14.05 -13.64 9.14
CA ALA A 41 13.07 -12.68 8.67
C ALA A 41 12.16 -13.29 7.60
N ASN A 42 10.89 -12.88 7.61
CA ASN A 42 9.98 -13.27 6.55
C ASN A 42 10.34 -12.53 5.25
N PHE A 43 10.75 -13.28 4.22
CA PHE A 43 11.19 -12.70 2.95
C PHE A 43 10.11 -11.85 2.29
N LYS A 44 8.85 -12.32 2.34
CA LYS A 44 7.70 -11.59 1.78
C LYS A 44 7.54 -10.22 2.43
N LEU A 45 7.61 -10.18 3.77
CA LEU A 45 7.49 -8.93 4.52
C LEU A 45 8.60 -7.95 4.12
N VAL A 46 9.84 -8.42 4.02
CA VAL A 46 10.99 -7.58 3.61
C VAL A 46 10.76 -6.99 2.21
N VAL A 47 10.39 -7.82 1.22
CA VAL A 47 10.16 -7.35 -0.15
C VAL A 47 8.99 -6.36 -0.22
N VAL A 48 7.91 -6.63 0.50
CA VAL A 48 6.75 -5.73 0.58
C VAL A 48 7.14 -4.37 1.17
N LEU A 49 7.93 -4.33 2.24
CA LEU A 49 8.39 -3.08 2.84
C LEU A 49 9.33 -2.31 1.91
N ILE A 50 10.29 -3.00 1.28
CA ILE A 50 11.21 -2.39 0.32
C ILE A 50 10.43 -1.81 -0.87
N GLY A 51 9.47 -2.56 -1.42
CA GLY A 51 8.67 -2.08 -2.54
C GLY A 51 7.80 -0.87 -2.18
N LEU A 52 7.26 -0.82 -0.96
CA LEU A 52 6.54 0.36 -0.47
C LEU A 52 7.48 1.57 -0.35
N LEU A 53 8.71 1.37 0.13
CA LEU A 53 9.73 2.40 0.19
C LEU A 53 10.12 2.93 -1.19
N ILE A 54 10.22 2.05 -2.20
CA ILE A 54 10.47 2.44 -3.60
C ILE A 54 9.34 3.35 -4.12
N ILE A 55 8.07 3.04 -3.82
CA ILE A 55 6.93 3.88 -4.21
C ILE A 55 7.01 5.25 -3.53
N VAL A 56 7.36 5.29 -2.23
CA VAL A 56 7.54 6.56 -1.51
C VAL A 56 8.68 7.38 -2.12
N PHE A 57 9.83 6.77 -2.39
CA PHE A 57 10.95 7.44 -3.03
C PHE A 57 10.63 7.93 -4.44
N TYR A 58 9.88 7.15 -5.22
CA TYR A 58 9.41 7.59 -6.54
C TYR A 58 8.69 8.93 -6.46
N HIS A 59 7.73 9.09 -5.54
CA HIS A 59 6.99 10.34 -5.37
C HIS A 59 7.79 11.47 -4.67
N ILE A 60 8.84 11.13 -3.91
CA ILE A 60 9.73 12.13 -3.29
C ILE A 60 10.70 12.73 -4.32
N PHE A 61 11.21 11.91 -5.24
CA PHE A 61 12.23 12.33 -6.22
C PHE A 61 11.64 12.79 -7.56
N ASP A 62 10.57 12.15 -8.04
CA ASP A 62 9.80 12.63 -9.20
C ASP A 62 8.76 13.64 -8.70
N ARG A 63 9.14 14.91 -8.60
CA ARG A 63 8.28 16.02 -8.16
C ARG A 63 7.79 16.86 -9.35
N PRO A 64 6.73 16.45 -10.05
CA PRO A 64 6.04 17.36 -10.96
C PRO A 64 5.30 18.45 -10.17
N ASN A 65 4.40 19.16 -10.86
CA ASN A 65 3.51 20.14 -10.25
C ASN A 65 2.75 19.54 -9.02
N PRO A 66 2.62 20.28 -7.90
CA PRO A 66 1.91 19.84 -6.70
C PRO A 66 0.57 19.14 -6.92
N GLU A 67 -0.25 19.59 -7.88
CA GLU A 67 -1.54 18.94 -8.21
C GLU A 67 -1.35 17.49 -8.70
N THR A 68 -0.37 17.26 -9.58
CA THR A 68 -0.08 15.90 -10.09
C THR A 68 0.45 14.99 -8.98
N THR A 69 1.32 15.52 -8.10
CA THR A 69 1.88 14.74 -6.99
C THR A 69 0.80 14.36 -5.97
N LYS A 70 -0.11 15.29 -5.65
CA LYS A 70 -1.28 15.01 -4.79
C LYS A 70 -2.16 13.90 -5.38
N LEU A 71 -2.51 14.01 -6.66
CA LEU A 71 -3.33 13.03 -7.35
C LEU A 71 -2.64 11.65 -7.36
N SER A 72 -1.38 11.60 -7.79
CA SER A 72 -0.60 10.36 -7.86
C SER A 72 -0.48 9.68 -6.49
N LEU A 73 -0.12 10.41 -5.44
CA LEU A 73 -0.03 9.87 -4.08
C LEU A 73 -1.36 9.37 -3.56
N THR A 74 -2.45 10.11 -3.83
CA THR A 74 -3.80 9.70 -3.38
C THR A 74 -4.24 8.43 -4.10
N THR A 75 -3.97 8.31 -5.40
CA THR A 75 -4.22 7.08 -6.16
C THR A 75 -3.39 5.90 -5.67
N ALA A 76 -2.09 6.11 -5.42
CA ALA A 76 -1.19 5.09 -4.90
C ALA A 76 -1.62 4.60 -3.51
N LEU A 77 -1.95 5.53 -2.61
CA LEU A 77 -2.47 5.21 -1.27
C LEU A 77 -3.78 4.43 -1.34
N THR A 78 -4.69 4.82 -2.23
CA THR A 78 -5.97 4.11 -2.42
C THR A 78 -5.74 2.67 -2.87
N MET A 79 -4.83 2.45 -3.83
CA MET A 79 -4.46 1.11 -4.29
C MET A 79 -3.80 0.27 -3.18
N VAL A 80 -2.87 0.86 -2.43
CA VAL A 80 -2.22 0.20 -1.30
C VAL A 80 -3.24 -0.19 -0.24
N TRP A 81 -4.15 0.73 0.10
CA TRP A 81 -5.21 0.49 1.08
C TRP A 81 -6.14 -0.66 0.66
N LEU A 82 -6.61 -0.65 -0.59
CA LEU A 82 -7.44 -1.74 -1.13
C LEU A 82 -6.69 -3.08 -1.16
N ALA A 83 -5.42 -3.08 -1.56
CA ALA A 83 -4.61 -4.28 -1.56
C ALA A 83 -4.45 -4.87 -0.15
N LEU A 84 -4.19 -4.02 0.86
CA LEU A 84 -4.08 -4.47 2.24
C LEU A 84 -5.40 -5.07 2.76
N ILE A 85 -6.55 -4.52 2.39
CA ILE A 85 -7.86 -5.12 2.74
C ILE A 85 -8.02 -6.53 2.15
N ILE A 86 -7.61 -6.72 0.90
CA ILE A 86 -7.76 -8.01 0.20
C ILE A 86 -6.82 -9.06 0.79
N PHE A 87 -5.56 -8.71 1.06
CA PHE A 87 -4.55 -9.67 1.52
C PHE A 87 -4.49 -9.83 3.05
N TYR A 88 -5.04 -8.88 3.81
CA TYR A 88 -5.17 -8.94 5.26
C TYR A 88 -6.63 -8.72 5.68
N PRO A 89 -7.47 -9.77 5.58
CA PRO A 89 -8.89 -9.67 5.92
C PRO A 89 -9.11 -9.43 7.42
N PHE A 90 -10.24 -8.84 7.78
CA PHE A 90 -10.61 -8.62 9.19
C PHE A 90 -10.82 -9.93 9.95
N ASN A 91 -11.40 -10.92 9.26
CA ASN A 91 -11.66 -12.23 9.82
C ASN A 91 -10.51 -13.19 9.48
N PRO A 92 -10.22 -14.17 10.35
CA PRO A 92 -9.24 -15.20 10.04
C PRO A 92 -9.64 -15.93 8.75
N PRO A 93 -8.70 -16.13 7.81
CA PRO A 93 -8.92 -16.98 6.65
C PRO A 93 -9.43 -18.37 7.07
N ALA A 94 -10.39 -18.91 6.32
CA ALA A 94 -10.99 -20.22 6.59
C ALA A 94 -9.98 -21.40 6.58
N ASN A 95 -8.79 -21.16 6.05
CA ASN A 95 -7.73 -22.14 5.84
C ASN A 95 -6.77 -22.24 7.05
N LEU A 96 -6.94 -21.37 8.04
CA LEU A 96 -6.10 -21.36 9.25
C LEU A 96 -6.54 -22.46 10.22
N THR A 97 -5.58 -23.01 10.97
CA THR A 97 -5.90 -23.91 12.07
C THR A 97 -6.60 -23.14 13.20
N SER A 98 -7.31 -23.84 14.10
CA SER A 98 -7.99 -23.24 15.25
C SER A 98 -7.08 -22.34 16.09
N ASP A 99 -5.82 -22.76 16.28
CA ASP A 99 -4.84 -22.03 17.08
C ASP A 99 -4.33 -20.76 16.37
N GLN A 100 -4.24 -20.81 15.04
CA GLN A 100 -3.89 -19.66 14.21
C GLN A 100 -5.04 -18.66 14.09
N ALA A 101 -6.28 -19.15 14.05
CA ALA A 101 -7.47 -18.30 14.05
C ALA A 101 -7.66 -17.57 15.39
N ALA A 102 -7.35 -18.24 16.52
CA ALA A 102 -7.43 -17.65 17.85
C ALA A 102 -6.45 -16.50 18.08
N THR A 103 -5.31 -16.51 17.38
CA THR A 103 -4.27 -15.46 17.45
C THR A 103 -4.38 -14.44 16.33
N TRP A 104 -5.44 -14.49 15.51
CA TRP A 104 -5.63 -13.58 14.40
C TRP A 104 -5.79 -12.13 14.89
N PRO A 105 -4.96 -11.18 14.44
CA PRO A 105 -4.99 -9.80 14.91
C PRO A 105 -6.12 -8.98 14.22
N GLY A 106 -7.32 -9.54 14.09
CA GLY A 106 -8.43 -8.93 13.33
C GLY A 106 -8.84 -7.53 13.82
N GLY A 107 -8.76 -7.29 15.13
CA GLY A 107 -9.03 -5.96 15.70
C GLY A 107 -7.99 -4.91 15.28
N ALA A 108 -6.70 -5.26 15.28
CA ALA A 108 -5.63 -4.36 14.85
C ALA A 108 -5.71 -4.08 13.34
N ILE A 109 -5.98 -5.13 12.55
CA ILE A 109 -6.23 -5.00 11.11
C ILE A 109 -7.40 -4.03 10.87
N GLY A 110 -8.53 -4.23 11.58
CA GLY A 110 -9.68 -3.34 11.56
C GLY A 110 -9.33 -1.87 11.81
N PHE A 111 -8.61 -1.60 12.92
CA PHE A 111 -8.21 -0.26 13.28
C PHE A 111 -7.35 0.41 12.20
N PHE A 112 -6.28 -0.25 11.75
CA PHE A 112 -5.38 0.32 10.76
C PHE A 112 -6.04 0.49 9.39
N THR A 113 -6.91 -0.43 8.98
CA THR A 113 -7.68 -0.26 7.75
C THR A 113 -8.62 0.94 7.83
N LEU A 114 -9.32 1.14 8.95
CA LEU A 114 -10.27 2.25 9.09
C LEU A 114 -9.57 3.61 9.16
N ILE A 115 -8.47 3.74 9.91
CA ILE A 115 -7.73 4.99 9.99
C ILE A 115 -7.06 5.35 8.65
N THR A 116 -6.54 4.36 7.92
CA THR A 116 -6.01 4.57 6.57
C THR A 116 -7.13 4.88 5.58
N GLY A 117 -8.31 4.26 5.72
CA GLY A 117 -9.48 4.58 4.91
C GLY A 117 -9.97 6.01 5.12
N LEU A 118 -9.96 6.49 6.36
CA LEU A 118 -10.22 7.90 6.67
C LEU A 118 -9.20 8.81 5.99
N ALA A 119 -7.91 8.47 6.02
CA ALA A 119 -6.88 9.24 5.32
C ALA A 119 -7.12 9.30 3.81
N VAL A 120 -7.50 8.18 3.18
CA VAL A 120 -7.89 8.12 1.77
C VAL A 120 -9.06 9.07 1.49
N CYS A 121 -10.14 9.00 2.27
CA CYS A 121 -11.30 9.88 2.11
C CYS A 121 -10.93 11.36 2.23
N VAL A 122 -10.16 11.73 3.27
CA VAL A 122 -9.75 13.12 3.53
C VAL A 122 -8.87 13.66 2.40
N LEU A 123 -7.95 12.86 1.87
CA LEU A 123 -7.08 13.27 0.76
C LEU A 123 -7.87 13.46 -0.55
N TRP A 124 -8.82 12.58 -0.84
CA TRP A 124 -9.72 12.75 -2.00
C TRP A 124 -10.60 13.98 -1.85
N VAL A 125 -11.23 14.20 -0.68
CA VAL A 125 -12.03 15.41 -0.42
C VAL A 125 -11.18 16.65 -0.58
N ARG A 126 -9.96 16.68 -0.05
CA ARG A 126 -9.04 17.80 -0.21
C ARG A 126 -8.69 18.05 -1.67
N PHE A 127 -8.40 16.99 -2.44
CA PHE A 127 -8.11 17.12 -3.86
C PHE A 127 -9.29 17.71 -4.64
N PHE A 128 -10.51 17.20 -4.42
CA PHE A 128 -11.71 17.75 -5.08
C PHE A 128 -12.01 19.19 -4.65
N SER A 129 -11.81 19.53 -3.38
CA SER A 129 -11.99 20.91 -2.89
C SER A 129 -10.97 21.88 -3.47
N ASP A 130 -9.72 21.46 -3.69
CA ASP A 130 -8.67 22.31 -4.28
C ASP A 130 -8.94 22.60 -5.78
N GLU A 131 -9.67 21.73 -6.50
CA GLU A 131 -9.96 21.83 -7.96
C GLU A 131 -11.31 22.49 -8.30
N ILE A 132 -12.18 22.76 -7.31
CA ILE A 132 -13.53 23.35 -7.50
C ILE A 132 -13.50 24.89 -7.68
N VAL A 133 -12.32 25.53 -7.77
CA VAL A 133 -12.16 26.99 -7.89
C VAL A 133 -11.68 27.41 -9.27
#